data_AF-A0A530YE69-F1
#
_entry.id   AF-A0A530YE69-F1
#
_cell.length_a   1.000
_cell.length_b   1.000
_cell.length_c   1.000
_cell.angle_alpha   90.00
_cell.angle_beta   90.00
_cell.angle_gamma   90.00
#
_symmetry.space_group_name_H-M   'P 1'
#
loop_
_entity.id
_entity.type
_entity.pdbx_description
1 polymer ?
#
loop_
_entity_poly.entity_id
_entity_poly.type
_entity_poly.pdbx_seq_one_letter_code
_entity_poly.pdbx_strand_id
1 'polypeptide(L)'
;AATNGLGSGTIVVNTPPVSGPNTAKKAVEVIVGQNLDRIFTSIFTQDKVPEHARAVALITDASSACMLALDPSAPQAVLFSGNTTVKVVGCSVMSNSIASDAIKLQGSAGLQADCLITA
;
A
#
# COMPACT_ATOMS: atom_id res chain seq x y z
N ALA A 1 23.34 1.25 -5.47
CA ALA A 1 22.17 1.96 -6.04
C ALA A 1 20.94 1.46 -5.29
N ALA A 2 20.07 2.35 -4.80
CA ALA A 2 18.87 1.89 -4.12
C ALA A 2 18.01 1.09 -5.11
N THR A 3 17.47 -0.04 -4.67
CA THR A 3 16.70 -1.04 -5.44
C THR A 3 15.46 -0.47 -6.17
N ASN A 4 15.23 0.84 -6.07
CA ASN A 4 14.02 1.55 -6.49
C ASN A 4 14.29 2.48 -7.69
N GLY A 5 15.45 2.38 -8.35
CA GLY A 5 15.85 3.28 -9.45
C GLY A 5 16.26 4.69 -9.01
N LEU A 6 16.25 4.96 -7.71
CA LEU A 6 16.72 6.20 -7.10
C LEU A 6 18.25 6.16 -6.95
N GLY A 7 18.92 7.18 -7.49
CA GLY A 7 20.37 7.39 -7.35
C GLY A 7 20.76 7.78 -5.93
N SER A 8 21.70 8.72 -5.76
CA SER A 8 22.09 9.28 -4.45
C SER A 8 21.08 10.30 -3.91
N GLY A 9 19.79 10.05 -4.10
CA GLY A 9 18.70 10.93 -3.69
C GLY A 9 18.29 10.75 -2.23
N THR A 10 17.38 11.59 -1.77
CA THR A 10 16.75 11.54 -0.45
C THR A 10 15.31 11.07 -0.55
N ILE A 11 14.87 10.28 0.41
CA ILE A 11 13.46 9.91 0.58
C ILE A 11 13.02 10.44 1.94
N VAL A 12 12.00 11.29 1.97
CA VAL A 12 11.40 11.83 3.18
C VAL A 12 9.95 11.35 3.24
N VAL A 13 9.58 10.73 4.37
CA VAL A 13 8.23 10.21 4.61
C VAL A 13 7.60 11.00 5.75
N ASN A 14 6.40 11.55 5.52
CA ASN A 14 5.65 12.32 6.49
C ASN A 14 4.27 11.69 6.76
N THR A 15 3.92 11.59 8.03
CA THR A 15 2.60 11.13 8.51
C THR A 15 2.18 11.98 9.70
N PRO A 16 1.27 12.97 9.54
CA PRO A 16 0.52 13.35 8.33
C PRO A 16 1.35 14.14 7.30
N PRO A 17 0.83 14.40 6.07
CA PRO A 17 1.51 15.22 5.06
C PRO A 17 1.85 16.62 5.57
N VAL A 18 2.99 17.19 5.15
CA VAL A 18 3.41 18.54 5.60
C VAL A 18 2.90 19.66 4.70
N SER A 19 2.43 19.34 3.49
CA SER A 19 1.97 20.34 2.52
C SER A 19 0.74 19.89 1.71
N GLY A 20 0.10 20.83 1.01
CA GLY A 20 -1.02 20.56 0.12
C GLY A 20 -2.37 20.29 0.83
N PRO A 21 -3.36 19.72 0.13
CA PRO A 21 -4.75 19.65 0.62
C PRO A 21 -5.03 18.56 1.66
N ASN A 22 -4.05 17.68 1.96
CA ASN A 22 -4.25 16.50 2.81
C ASN A 22 -3.47 16.57 4.14
N THR A 23 -2.96 17.74 4.54
CA THR A 23 -2.15 17.93 5.77
C THR A 23 -2.87 17.58 7.07
N ALA A 24 -4.21 17.72 7.09
CA ALA A 24 -5.05 17.40 8.24
C ALA A 24 -5.71 16.01 8.15
N LYS A 25 -5.38 15.19 7.15
CA LYS A 25 -6.01 13.87 6.93
C LYS A 25 -5.08 12.75 7.39
N LYS A 26 -5.66 11.57 7.70
CA LYS A 26 -4.92 10.31 7.81
C LYS A 26 -4.35 9.98 6.42
N ALA A 27 -3.11 10.35 6.19
CA ALA A 27 -2.45 10.16 4.90
C ALA A 27 -0.94 10.02 5.10
N VAL A 28 -0.29 9.34 4.16
CA VAL A 28 1.17 9.22 4.08
C VAL A 28 1.63 10.05 2.89
N GLU A 29 2.59 10.93 3.11
CA GLU A 29 3.27 11.69 2.06
C GLU A 29 4.70 11.19 1.90
N VAL A 30 5.09 10.95 0.66
CA VAL A 30 6.47 10.62 0.30
C VAL A 30 6.98 11.68 -0.65
N ILE A 31 8.08 12.31 -0.26
CA ILE A 31 8.82 13.27 -1.08
C ILE A 31 10.17 12.65 -1.39
N VAL A 32 10.43 12.53 -2.68
CA VAL A 32 11.70 12.05 -3.20
C VAL A 32 12.44 13.24 -3.78
N GLY A 33 13.75 13.33 -3.55
CA GLY A 33 14.58 14.41 -4.04
C GLY A 33 15.92 13.94 -4.56
N GLN A 34 16.41 14.54 -5.62
CA GLN A 34 17.74 14.30 -6.15
C GLN A 34 18.28 15.51 -6.91
N ASN A 35 19.60 15.66 -6.91
CA ASN A 35 20.27 16.68 -7.71
C ASN A 35 20.75 16.05 -9.01
N LEU A 36 20.11 16.41 -10.12
CA LEU A 36 20.39 15.88 -11.45
C LEU A 36 21.42 16.74 -12.18
N ASP A 37 22.27 16.09 -12.97
CA ASP A 37 23.21 16.79 -13.83
C ASP A 37 22.48 17.43 -15.03
N ARG A 38 22.92 18.63 -15.41
CA ARG A 38 22.39 19.33 -16.58
C ARG A 38 22.96 18.69 -17.84
N ILE A 39 22.10 18.21 -18.73
CA ILE A 39 22.53 17.72 -20.05
C ILE A 39 22.58 18.89 -21.04
N PHE A 40 21.44 19.51 -21.33
CA PHE A 40 21.33 20.55 -22.36
C PHE A 40 21.82 21.94 -21.92
N THR A 41 21.75 22.28 -20.62
CA THR A 41 22.08 23.63 -20.12
C THR A 41 23.45 23.74 -19.46
N SER A 42 24.28 22.70 -19.60
CA SER A 42 25.64 22.65 -19.02
C SER A 42 26.58 23.72 -19.57
N ILE A 43 26.30 24.26 -20.76
CA ILE A 43 27.05 25.36 -21.37
C ILE A 43 26.89 26.70 -20.64
N PHE A 44 25.83 26.87 -19.85
CA PHE A 44 25.53 28.13 -19.14
C PHE A 44 25.89 28.07 -17.65
N THR A 45 25.69 26.92 -17.00
CA THR A 45 26.08 26.68 -15.61
C THR A 45 26.33 25.19 -15.39
N GLN A 46 27.24 24.89 -14.46
CA GLN A 46 27.59 23.54 -14.03
C GLN A 46 26.82 23.10 -12.77
N ASP A 47 26.04 23.99 -12.16
CA ASP A 47 25.28 23.66 -10.96
C ASP A 47 24.22 22.61 -11.24
N LYS A 48 24.10 21.59 -10.38
CA LYS A 48 23.07 20.54 -10.52
C LYS A 48 21.67 21.12 -10.37
N VAL A 49 20.69 20.49 -11.01
CA VAL A 49 19.28 20.86 -10.91
C VAL A 49 18.63 20.06 -9.78
N PRO A 50 18.12 20.70 -8.73
CA PRO A 50 17.33 20.01 -7.72
C PRO A 50 15.98 19.59 -8.33
N GLU A 51 15.69 18.30 -8.29
CA GLU A 51 14.43 17.70 -8.74
C GLU A 51 13.76 16.99 -7.57
N HIS A 52 12.45 17.18 -7.46
CA HIS A 52 11.65 16.58 -6.40
C HIS A 52 10.32 16.06 -6.95
N ALA A 53 9.97 14.84 -6.56
CA ALA A 53 8.68 14.23 -6.82
C ALA A 53 7.92 14.02 -5.50
N ARG A 54 6.60 14.21 -5.54
CA ARG A 54 5.73 14.11 -4.37
C ARG A 54 4.54 13.20 -4.66
N ALA A 55 4.31 12.24 -3.77
CA ALA A 55 3.13 11.39 -3.77
C ALA A 55 2.44 11.40 -2.41
N VAL A 56 1.10 11.35 -2.39
CA VAL A 56 0.30 11.28 -1.16
C VAL A 56 -0.71 10.15 -1.29
N ALA A 57 -0.67 9.20 -0.35
CA ALA A 57 -1.67 8.15 -0.21
C ALA A 57 -2.61 8.50 0.94
N LEU A 58 -3.91 8.62 0.67
CA LEU A 58 -4.90 8.72 1.74
C LEU A 58 -5.09 7.34 2.37
N ILE A 59 -5.06 7.30 3.70
CA ILE A 59 -5.44 6.13 4.47
C ILE A 59 -6.95 6.20 4.63
N THR A 60 -7.66 5.40 3.84
CA THR A 60 -9.08 5.14 4.06
C THR A 60 -9.19 3.99 5.05
N ASP A 61 -9.96 4.18 6.12
CA ASP A 61 -10.33 3.06 6.98
C ASP A 61 -11.03 2.01 6.08
N ALA A 62 -10.54 0.76 6.11
CA ALA A 62 -11.11 -0.30 5.29
C ALA A 62 -12.60 -0.50 5.66
N SER A 63 -13.42 -0.91 4.70
CA SER A 63 -14.85 -1.16 4.97
C SER A 63 -15.01 -2.15 6.12
N SER A 64 -16.14 -2.11 6.84
CA SER A 64 -16.39 -3.01 7.98
C SER A 64 -16.02 -4.46 7.62
N ALA A 65 -15.15 -5.09 8.40
CA ALA A 65 -14.78 -6.49 8.20
C ALA A 65 -15.85 -7.38 8.85
N CYS A 66 -16.56 -8.19 8.05
CA CYS A 66 -17.45 -9.21 8.62
C CYS A 66 -16.67 -10.39 9.22
N MET A 67 -15.48 -10.64 8.66
CA MET A 67 -14.53 -11.64 9.13
C MET A 67 -13.15 -11.02 9.12
N LEU A 68 -12.44 -11.10 10.24
CA LEU A 68 -11.10 -10.57 10.41
C LEU A 68 -10.23 -11.59 11.14
N ALA A 69 -9.22 -12.12 10.44
CA ALA A 69 -8.14 -12.87 11.07
C ALA A 69 -7.02 -11.90 11.47
N LEU A 70 -6.56 -11.96 12.72
CA LEU A 70 -5.59 -10.99 13.27
C LEU A 70 -4.15 -11.50 13.31
N ASP A 71 -3.93 -12.81 13.12
CA ASP A 71 -2.60 -13.42 13.21
C ASP A 71 -1.71 -12.98 12.03
N PRO A 72 -0.59 -12.27 12.29
CA PRO A 72 0.36 -11.76 11.29
C PRO A 72 0.93 -12.78 10.31
N SER A 73 0.90 -14.07 10.65
CA SER A 73 1.68 -15.09 9.97
C SER A 73 0.96 -16.42 9.76
N ALA A 74 -0.26 -16.57 10.28
CA ALA A 74 -0.98 -17.84 10.18
C ALA A 74 -1.25 -18.20 8.71
N PRO A 75 -0.83 -19.41 8.26
CA PRO A 75 -1.30 -19.95 7.00
C PRO A 75 -2.79 -20.23 7.10
N GLN A 76 -3.51 -20.04 5.99
CA GLN A 76 -4.95 -20.28 5.94
C GLN A 76 -5.74 -19.54 7.05
N ALA A 77 -5.28 -18.33 7.42
CA ALA A 77 -5.84 -17.53 8.52
C ALA A 77 -7.38 -17.35 8.41
N VAL A 78 -7.90 -17.26 7.18
CA VAL A 78 -9.32 -17.44 6.89
C VAL A 78 -9.50 -18.63 5.93
N LEU A 79 -10.10 -19.72 6.41
CA LEU A 79 -10.32 -20.94 5.62
C LEU A 79 -11.81 -21.19 5.38
N PHE A 80 -12.21 -21.24 4.10
CA PHE A 80 -13.49 -21.80 3.66
C PHE A 80 -13.23 -23.16 3.04
N SER A 81 -13.83 -24.22 3.59
CA SER A 81 -13.58 -25.60 3.15
C SER A 81 -14.86 -26.41 3.02
N GLY A 82 -14.77 -27.56 2.35
CA GLY A 82 -15.91 -28.46 2.14
C GLY A 82 -16.82 -27.98 1.01
N ASN A 83 -18.12 -27.89 1.26
CA ASN A 83 -19.14 -27.50 0.27
C ASN A 83 -20.03 -26.37 0.80
N THR A 84 -19.43 -25.40 1.48
CA THR A 84 -20.15 -24.27 2.10
C THR A 84 -20.23 -23.08 1.15
N THR A 85 -21.39 -22.44 1.07
CA THR A 85 -21.53 -21.14 0.38
C THR A 85 -21.70 -20.03 1.41
N VAL A 86 -20.72 -19.13 1.49
CA VAL A 86 -20.73 -17.97 2.39
C VAL A 86 -20.96 -16.71 1.56
N LYS A 87 -21.97 -15.94 1.95
CA LYS A 87 -22.28 -14.64 1.36
C LYS A 87 -22.26 -13.57 2.43
N VAL A 88 -21.33 -12.65 2.32
CA VAL A 88 -21.20 -11.45 3.17
C VAL A 88 -21.49 -10.22 2.31
N VAL A 89 -22.45 -9.41 2.74
CA VAL A 89 -22.98 -8.27 1.98
C VAL A 89 -22.75 -6.99 2.78
N GLY A 90 -22.18 -5.96 2.17
CA GLY A 90 -21.89 -4.69 2.82
C GLY A 90 -20.62 -4.70 3.69
N CYS A 91 -19.76 -5.70 3.53
CA CYS A 91 -18.56 -5.89 4.35
C CYS A 91 -17.49 -6.75 3.65
N SER A 92 -16.26 -6.65 4.15
CA SER A 92 -15.10 -7.35 3.60
C SER A 92 -14.71 -8.57 4.44
N VAL A 93 -13.96 -9.48 3.81
CA VAL A 93 -13.18 -10.52 4.51
C VAL A 93 -11.73 -10.07 4.57
N MET A 94 -11.18 -9.99 5.76
CA MET A 94 -9.83 -9.49 5.99
C MET A 94 -8.96 -10.52 6.70
N SER A 95 -7.70 -10.60 6.29
CA SER A 95 -6.69 -11.41 6.93
C SER A 95 -5.44 -10.57 7.15
N ASN A 96 -5.11 -10.31 8.41
CA ASN A 96 -3.86 -9.67 8.79
C ASN A 96 -2.71 -10.70 8.77
N SER A 97 -2.60 -11.55 7.75
CA SER A 97 -1.54 -12.55 7.62
C SER A 97 -0.75 -12.34 6.33
N ILE A 98 0.57 -12.41 6.40
CA ILE A 98 1.48 -12.32 5.25
C ILE A 98 1.68 -13.67 4.54
N ALA A 99 1.02 -14.73 5.01
CA ALA A 99 1.09 -16.04 4.38
C ALA A 99 0.48 -16.02 2.97
N SER A 100 1.08 -16.75 2.02
CA SER A 100 0.60 -16.81 0.62
C SER A 100 -0.82 -17.37 0.47
N ASP A 101 -1.33 -18.04 1.51
CA ASP A 101 -2.67 -18.60 1.60
C ASP A 101 -3.51 -17.99 2.75
N ALA A 102 -3.21 -16.74 3.14
CA ALA A 102 -3.88 -16.00 4.22
C ALA A 102 -5.43 -16.03 4.17
N ILE A 103 -6.01 -16.04 2.96
CA ILE A 103 -7.42 -16.37 2.72
C ILE A 103 -7.46 -17.56 1.75
N LYS A 104 -8.01 -18.69 2.19
CA LYS A 104 -8.05 -19.92 1.40
C LYS A 104 -9.50 -20.39 1.20
N LEU A 105 -9.85 -20.66 -0.06
CA LEU A 105 -11.01 -21.46 -0.42
C LEU A 105 -10.53 -22.85 -0.85
N GLN A 106 -11.19 -23.89 -0.37
CA GLN A 106 -10.87 -25.29 -0.67
C GLN A 106 -12.15 -26.13 -0.84
N GLY A 107 -12.10 -27.14 -1.71
CA GLY A 107 -13.23 -28.01 -2.02
C GLY A 107 -14.20 -27.35 -2.99
N SER A 108 -15.49 -27.45 -2.71
CA SER A 108 -16.59 -26.83 -3.46
C SER A 108 -17.15 -25.60 -2.73
N ALA A 109 -16.38 -25.03 -1.80
CA ALA A 109 -16.81 -23.85 -1.06
C ALA A 109 -16.92 -22.62 -1.99
N GLY A 110 -18.00 -21.86 -1.82
CA GLY A 110 -18.24 -20.60 -2.51
C GLY A 110 -18.16 -19.42 -1.54
N LEU A 111 -17.52 -18.33 -1.96
CA LEU A 111 -17.49 -17.07 -1.21
C LEU A 111 -17.96 -15.93 -2.10
N GLN A 112 -18.92 -15.16 -1.61
CA GLN A 112 -19.30 -13.86 -2.16
C GLN A 112 -19.07 -12.80 -1.08
N ALA A 113 -18.21 -11.83 -1.39
CA ALA A 113 -17.88 -10.69 -0.54
C ALA A 113 -17.68 -9.44 -1.41
N ASP A 114 -17.83 -8.27 -0.81
CA ASP A 114 -17.58 -7.01 -1.51
C ASP A 114 -16.08 -6.80 -1.78
N CYS A 115 -15.23 -7.23 -0.85
CA CYS A 115 -13.78 -7.22 -1.01
C CYS A 115 -13.10 -8.32 -0.16
N LEU A 116 -11.91 -8.75 -0.61
CA LEU A 116 -11.00 -9.63 0.13
C LEU A 116 -9.68 -8.86 0.33
N ILE A 117 -9.21 -8.75 1.57
CA ILE A 117 -8.01 -7.97 1.91
C ILE A 117 -7.04 -8.85 2.71
N THR A 118 -5.77 -8.86 2.30
CA THR A 118 -4.67 -9.52 3.02
C THR A 118 -3.57 -8.51 3.36
N ALA A 119 -2.70 -8.86 4.32
CA ALA A 119 -1.53 -8.07 4.68
C ALA A 119 -0.45 -8.08 3.58
#